data_AF-A0A554SGL6-F1
#
_entry.id   AF-A0A554SGL6-F1
#
_cell.length_a   1.000
_cell.length_b   1.000
_cell.length_c   1.000
_cell.angle_alpha   90.00
_cell.angle_beta   90.00
_cell.angle_gamma   90.00
#
_symmetry.space_group_name_H-M   'P 1'
#
loop_
_entity.id
_entity.type
_entity.pdbx_description
1 polymer ?
#
loop_
_entity_poly.entity_id
_entity_poly.type
_entity_poly.pdbx_seq_one_letter_code
_entity_poly.pdbx_strand_id
1 'polypeptide(L)'
;MKLFTKTAAAVSTAVLVGSLAACGGSDRPSQQELADSISSGDSALGSAIPEEAADCFAKVIHESDLSDDALQAMVDGEENYDASDEDKEAAEDLQTTLIDECQDSVTQ
;
A
#
# COMPACT_ATOMS: atom_id res chain seq x y z
N MET A 1 13.84 -51.53 30.61
CA MET A 1 14.17 -50.23 31.25
C MET A 1 13.53 -49.14 30.40
N LYS A 2 12.38 -48.61 30.84
CA LYS A 2 12.14 -47.21 31.26
C LYS A 2 12.30 -46.14 30.16
N LEU A 3 11.15 -45.59 29.75
CA LEU A 3 10.96 -44.38 28.95
C LEU A 3 11.60 -43.15 29.60
N PHE A 4 12.26 -42.30 28.80
CA PHE A 4 12.41 -40.86 29.10
C PHE A 4 12.45 -40.05 27.80
N THR A 5 11.27 -39.53 27.45
CA THR A 5 10.95 -38.14 27.11
C THR A 5 12.10 -37.22 26.64
N LYS A 6 11.94 -36.63 25.45
CA LYS A 6 12.24 -35.20 25.20
C LYS A 6 11.61 -34.74 23.89
N THR A 7 10.44 -34.12 24.03
CA THR A 7 9.94 -33.11 23.09
C THR A 7 10.93 -31.94 23.06
N ALA A 8 11.32 -31.51 21.86
CA ALA A 8 11.93 -30.20 21.63
C ALA A 8 11.26 -29.62 20.39
N ALA A 9 10.38 -28.67 20.63
CA ALA A 9 9.70 -27.87 19.65
C ALA A 9 10.68 -26.87 19.00
N ALA A 10 10.43 -26.60 17.71
CA ALA A 10 10.54 -25.34 16.99
C ALA A 10 11.66 -24.35 17.38
N VAL A 11 12.53 -24.04 16.42
CA VAL A 11 12.80 -22.66 15.96
C VAL A 11 13.22 -22.78 14.49
N SER A 12 12.28 -22.66 13.56
CA SER A 12 12.62 -22.34 12.17
C SER A 12 12.78 -20.84 12.09
N THR A 13 14.02 -20.38 12.03
CA THR A 13 14.41 -18.98 11.91
C THR A 13 13.86 -18.44 10.60
N ALA A 14 12.72 -17.73 10.66
CA ALA A 14 12.30 -16.88 9.56
C ALA A 14 13.33 -15.74 9.47
N VAL A 15 14.17 -15.81 8.44
CA VAL A 15 15.06 -14.72 8.07
C VAL A 15 14.17 -13.64 7.47
N LEU A 16 13.72 -12.71 8.31
CA LEU A 16 13.14 -11.44 7.88
C LEU A 16 14.25 -10.66 7.17
N VAL A 17 14.35 -10.80 5.85
CA VAL A 17 15.10 -9.86 5.00
C VAL A 17 14.24 -8.60 4.88
N GLY A 18 14.14 -7.85 5.98
CA GLY A 18 13.37 -6.61 6.08
C GLY A 18 14.29 -5.45 6.42
N SER A 19 15.37 -5.28 5.68
CA SER A 19 16.34 -4.23 5.95
C SER A 19 16.92 -3.75 4.63
N LEU A 20 16.34 -2.69 4.06
CA LEU A 20 17.01 -1.71 3.18
C LEU A 20 16.13 -0.53 2.67
N ALA A 21 14.86 -0.39 3.05
CA ALA A 21 14.06 0.81 2.69
C ALA A 21 14.25 2.00 3.65
N ALA A 22 15.48 2.23 4.12
CA ALA A 22 15.83 3.42 4.91
C ALA A 22 17.11 4.07 4.36
N CYS A 23 17.24 4.12 3.03
CA CYS A 23 18.36 4.73 2.34
C CYS A 23 17.95 6.04 1.64
N GLY A 24 17.43 7.02 2.39
CA GLY A 24 17.59 8.45 2.11
C GLY A 24 17.30 8.94 0.69
N GLY A 25 16.28 8.40 0.05
CA GLY A 25 15.64 8.89 -1.16
C GLY A 25 14.21 8.39 -1.10
N SER A 26 13.25 9.27 -1.38
CA SER A 26 11.84 8.88 -1.51
C SER A 26 11.74 8.08 -2.80
N ASP A 27 12.11 6.80 -2.74
CA ASP A 27 11.89 5.87 -3.83
C ASP A 27 10.38 5.70 -3.96
N ARG A 28 9.87 5.88 -5.18
CA ARG A 28 8.44 5.71 -5.47
C ARG A 28 7.95 4.36 -4.92
N PRO A 29 6.94 4.35 -4.02
CA PRO A 29 6.45 3.10 -3.46
C PRO A 29 5.89 2.18 -4.56
N SER A 30 6.01 0.88 -4.33
CA SER A 30 5.54 -0.11 -5.29
C SER A 30 4.01 -0.15 -5.35
N GLN A 31 3.48 -0.65 -6.48
CA GLN A 31 2.04 -0.87 -6.64
C GLN A 31 1.46 -1.77 -5.53
N GLN A 32 2.23 -2.75 -5.06
CA GLN A 32 1.80 -3.63 -3.97
C GLN A 32 1.71 -2.90 -2.64
N GLU A 33 2.69 -2.05 -2.31
CA GLU A 33 2.63 -1.23 -1.08
C GLU A 33 1.45 -0.26 -1.10
N LEU A 34 1.16 0.32 -2.27
CA LEU A 34 -0.02 1.18 -2.47
C LEU A 34 -1.33 0.38 -2.35
N ALA A 35 -1.43 -0.79 -2.98
CA ALA A 35 -2.63 -1.64 -2.91
C ALA A 35 -2.89 -2.15 -1.49
N ASP A 36 -1.82 -2.54 -0.78
CA ASP A 36 -1.88 -2.93 0.62
C ASP A 36 -2.34 -1.77 1.50
N SER A 37 -1.84 -0.55 1.29
CA SER A 37 -2.32 0.64 2.03
C SER A 37 -3.79 0.94 1.76
N ILE A 38 -4.21 0.91 0.49
CA ILE A 38 -5.59 1.18 0.06
C ILE A 38 -6.57 0.13 0.61
N SER A 39 -6.19 -1.15 0.61
CA SER A 39 -7.02 -2.24 1.09
C SER A 39 -6.99 -2.41 2.62
N SER A 40 -5.86 -2.07 3.26
CA SER A 40 -5.68 -2.12 4.73
C SER A 40 -6.25 -0.90 5.43
N GLY A 41 -6.52 0.19 4.70
CA GLY A 41 -7.19 1.37 5.21
C GLY A 41 -8.52 0.96 5.85
N ASP A 42 -8.59 1.08 7.17
CA ASP A 42 -9.80 0.95 8.00
C ASP A 42 -10.87 1.85 7.38
N SER A 43 -11.64 1.28 6.46
CA SER A 43 -12.33 2.07 5.47
C SER A 43 -13.43 2.83 6.19
N ALA A 44 -13.33 4.16 6.24
CA ALA A 44 -14.40 5.04 6.76
C ALA A 44 -15.75 4.83 6.03
N LEU A 45 -15.73 4.10 4.91
CA LEU A 45 -16.87 3.66 4.11
C LEU A 45 -17.53 2.35 4.62
N GLY A 46 -17.00 1.72 5.67
CA GLY A 46 -17.63 0.57 6.35
C GLY A 46 -17.53 -0.78 5.61
N SER A 47 -16.90 -0.81 4.43
CA SER A 47 -16.63 -2.01 3.65
C SER A 47 -15.23 -1.93 3.06
N ALA A 48 -14.45 -3.01 3.25
CA ALA A 48 -13.15 -3.16 2.62
C ALA A 48 -13.29 -2.96 1.11
N ILE A 49 -12.40 -2.14 0.52
CA ILE A 49 -12.30 -2.02 -0.92
C ILE A 49 -11.93 -3.40 -1.48
N PRO A 50 -12.63 -3.91 -2.52
CA PRO A 50 -12.27 -5.18 -3.15
C PRO A 50 -10.80 -5.17 -3.57
N GLU A 51 -10.09 -6.29 -3.42
CA GLU A 51 -8.67 -6.39 -3.80
C GLU A 51 -8.43 -5.96 -5.25
N GLU A 52 -9.34 -6.31 -6.17
CA GLU A 52 -9.26 -5.92 -7.59
C GLU A 52 -9.45 -4.39 -7.81
N ALA A 53 -10.21 -3.72 -6.95
CA ALA A 53 -10.32 -2.27 -6.97
C ALA A 53 -9.08 -1.62 -6.34
N ALA A 54 -8.55 -2.17 -5.25
CA ALA A 54 -7.32 -1.70 -4.63
C ALA A 54 -6.11 -1.83 -5.58
N ASP A 55 -5.98 -2.96 -6.28
CA ASP A 55 -4.95 -3.19 -7.30
C ASP A 55 -5.09 -2.20 -8.47
N CYS A 56 -6.31 -1.96 -8.95
CA CYS A 56 -6.55 -0.99 -10.02
C CYS A 56 -6.18 0.43 -9.58
N PHE A 57 -6.61 0.84 -8.38
CA PHE A 57 -6.29 2.15 -7.83
C PHE A 57 -4.79 2.32 -7.63
N ALA A 58 -4.13 1.32 -7.04
CA ALA A 58 -2.70 1.34 -6.81
C ALA A 58 -1.89 1.46 -8.10
N LYS A 59 -2.33 0.79 -9.17
CA LYS A 59 -1.71 0.93 -10.49
C LYS A 59 -1.83 2.37 -11.01
N VAL A 60 -3.04 2.93 -11.04
CA VAL A 60 -3.29 4.30 -11.53
C VAL A 60 -2.52 5.34 -10.70
N ILE A 61 -2.55 5.20 -9.36
CA ILE A 61 -1.79 6.06 -8.44
C ILE A 61 -0.28 5.94 -8.70
N HIS A 62 0.24 4.72 -8.88
CA HIS A 62 1.65 4.50 -9.18
C HIS A 62 2.05 5.00 -10.58
N GLU A 63 1.14 5.13 -11.53
CA GLU A 63 1.44 5.67 -12.88
C GLU A 63 1.20 7.19 -12.98
N SER A 64 0.70 7.82 -11.91
CA SER A 64 0.32 9.22 -11.89
C SER A 64 1.49 10.22 -11.83
N ASP A 65 1.16 11.49 -12.02
CA ASP A 65 2.11 12.60 -11.85
C ASP A 65 2.33 13.01 -10.38
N LEU A 66 1.78 12.26 -9.41
CA LEU A 66 2.08 12.47 -7.99
C LEU A 66 3.57 12.23 -7.72
N SER A 67 4.13 13.08 -6.86
CA SER A 67 5.49 12.94 -6.38
C SER A 67 5.67 11.68 -5.54
N ASP A 68 6.89 11.16 -5.54
CA ASP A 68 7.25 9.98 -4.74
C ASP A 68 7.01 10.23 -3.24
N ASP A 69 7.19 11.47 -2.77
CA ASP A 69 6.87 11.91 -1.41
C ASP A 69 5.35 11.83 -1.11
N ALA A 70 4.50 12.29 -2.05
CA ALA A 70 3.05 12.21 -1.88
C ALA A 70 2.56 10.75 -1.86
N LEU A 71 3.13 9.91 -2.71
CA LEU A 71 2.83 8.48 -2.74
C LEU A 71 3.30 7.78 -1.46
N GLN A 72 4.48 8.14 -0.96
CA GLN A 72 4.99 7.63 0.30
C GLN A 72 4.09 8.04 1.47
N ALA A 73 3.63 9.30 1.51
CA ALA A 73 2.67 9.78 2.49
C ALA A 73 1.34 8.99 2.47
N MET A 74 0.87 8.56 1.30
CA MET A 74 -0.29 7.68 1.17
C MET A 74 -0.04 6.28 1.75
N VAL A 75 1.14 5.72 1.56
CA VAL A 75 1.52 4.41 2.12
C VAL A 75 1.68 4.50 3.64
N ASP A 76 2.33 5.57 4.12
CA ASP A 76 2.61 5.79 5.54
C ASP A 76 1.37 6.28 6.33
N GLY A 77 0.28 6.63 5.63
CA GLY A 77 -0.96 7.13 6.24
C GLY A 77 -0.79 8.51 6.86
N GLU A 78 0.08 9.34 6.29
CA GLU A 78 0.35 10.70 6.79
C GLU A 78 -0.83 11.65 6.47
N GLU A 79 -1.72 11.84 7.44
CA GLU A 79 -2.89 12.71 7.28
C GLU A 79 -2.54 14.21 7.15
N ASN A 80 -1.32 14.61 7.51
CA ASN A 80 -0.87 16.02 7.52
C ASN A 80 0.26 16.30 6.52
N TYR A 81 0.38 15.51 5.45
CA TYR A 81 1.35 15.76 4.39
C TYR A 81 1.07 17.11 3.70
N ASP A 82 2.10 17.96 3.62
CA ASP A 82 2.02 19.26 2.94
C ASP A 82 2.26 19.07 1.44
N ALA A 83 1.19 18.72 0.73
CA ALA A 83 1.24 18.47 -0.70
C ALA A 83 1.62 19.74 -1.49
N SER A 84 2.52 19.57 -2.46
CA SER A 84 2.86 20.63 -3.42
C SER A 84 1.66 21.03 -4.26
N ASP A 85 1.72 22.18 -4.93
CA ASP A 85 0.60 22.59 -5.80
C ASP A 85 0.48 21.67 -7.02
N GLU A 86 1.60 21.13 -7.50
CA GLU A 86 1.66 20.12 -8.55
C GLU A 86 0.99 18.80 -8.12
N ASP A 87 1.25 18.33 -6.89
CA ASP A 87 0.61 17.13 -6.35
C ASP A 87 -0.90 17.30 -6.20
N LYS A 88 -1.35 18.51 -5.80
CA LYS A 88 -2.78 18.81 -5.68
C LYS A 88 -3.48 18.75 -7.03
N GLU A 89 -2.90 19.35 -8.07
CA GLU A 89 -3.42 19.29 -9.44
C GLU A 89 -3.45 17.85 -9.96
N ALA A 90 -2.35 17.11 -9.79
CA ALA A 90 -2.28 15.71 -10.16
C ALA A 90 -3.34 14.87 -9.41
N ALA A 91 -3.58 15.11 -8.13
CA ALA A 91 -4.59 14.41 -7.34
C ALA A 91 -6.04 14.71 -7.79
N GLU A 92 -6.32 15.92 -8.26
CA GLU A 92 -7.63 16.28 -8.82
C GLU A 92 -7.89 15.52 -10.14
N ASP A 93 -6.90 15.50 -11.03
CA ASP A 93 -6.97 14.74 -12.29
C ASP A 93 -7.07 13.23 -12.03
N LEU A 94 -6.31 12.74 -11.04
CA LEU A 94 -6.28 11.34 -10.65
C LEU A 94 -7.66 10.82 -10.24
N GLN A 95 -8.45 11.62 -9.52
CA GLN A 95 -9.79 11.20 -9.09
C GLN A 95 -10.69 10.86 -10.29
N THR A 96 -10.60 11.65 -11.37
CA THR A 96 -11.37 11.38 -12.59
C THR A 96 -10.86 10.12 -13.28
N THR A 97 -9.55 9.94 -13.37
CA THR A 97 -8.92 8.75 -13.97
C THR A 97 -9.26 7.47 -13.21
N LEU A 98 -9.25 7.51 -11.87
CA LEU A 98 -9.62 6.38 -11.03
C LEU A 98 -11.08 5.95 -11.27
N ILE A 99 -12.00 6.91 -11.39
CA ILE A 99 -13.40 6.61 -11.69
C ILE A 99 -13.52 6.01 -13.09
N ASP A 100 -12.88 6.60 -14.11
CA ASP A 100 -13.00 6.14 -15.49
C ASP A 100 -12.39 4.74 -15.71
N GLU A 101 -11.19 4.52 -15.18
CA GLU A 101 -10.42 3.28 -15.40
C GLU A 101 -10.78 2.15 -14.43
N CYS A 102 -11.22 2.45 -13.21
CA CYS A 102 -11.43 1.45 -12.16
C CYS A 102 -12.89 1.30 -11.70
N GLN A 103 -13.86 2.03 -12.27
CA GLN A 103 -15.30 1.87 -11.97
C GLN A 103 -15.79 0.41 -12.05
N ASP A 104 -15.29 -0.36 -13.01
CA ASP A 104 -15.68 -1.76 -13.22
C ASP A 104 -15.14 -2.70 -12.11
N SER A 105 -14.05 -2.32 -11.45
CA SER A 105 -13.46 -3.08 -10.33
C SER A 105 -14.17 -2.83 -9.00
N VAL A 106 -14.86 -1.70 -8.85
CA VAL A 106 -15.56 -1.31 -7.62
C VAL A 106 -16.98 -1.89 -7.55
N THR A 107 -17.60 -2.21 -8.69
CA THR A 107 -19.02 -2.56 -8.79
C THR A 107 -19.28 -4.09 -8.81
N GLN A 108 -18.24 -4.92 -8.70
CA GLN A 108 -18.34 -6.39 -8.76
C GLN A 108 -18.44 -7.07 -7.39
#